data_AF-A0A0J5TB93-F1
#
_entry.id   AF-A0A0J5TB93-F1
#
_cell.length_a   1.000
_cell.length_b   1.000
_cell.length_c   1.000
_cell.angle_alpha   90.00
_cell.angle_beta   90.00
_cell.angle_gamma   90.00
#
_symmetry.space_group_name_H-M   'P 1'
#
loop_
_entity.id
_entity.type
_entity.pdbx_description
1 polymer ?
#
loop_
_entity_poly.entity_id
_entity_poly.type
_entity_poly.pdbx_seq_one_letter_code
_entity_poly.pdbx_strand_id
1 'polypeptide(L)'
;MTNTDRKYQSAATLLFMVAVLHLPVLVLNWRDYGAQTIFVILVLAALGMGLILRMRWVAYLAFIATLGSVTAALAGALSEFSLVALAFWAIAVIDVIAAAVLFGMLWTKPAQAG
;
A
#
# COMPACT_ATOMS: atom_id res chain seq x y z
N MET A 1 -11.31 -20.96 5.46
CA MET A 1 -10.87 -19.81 4.63
C MET A 1 -10.59 -20.31 3.24
N THR A 2 -11.18 -19.67 2.23
CA THR A 2 -10.88 -19.99 0.83
C THR A 2 -9.50 -19.44 0.42
N ASN A 3 -8.93 -19.94 -0.68
CA ASN A 3 -7.70 -19.35 -1.25
C ASN A 3 -7.89 -17.87 -1.62
N THR A 4 -9.10 -17.47 -2.02
CA THR A 4 -9.44 -16.08 -2.30
C THR A 4 -9.38 -15.23 -1.03
N ASP A 5 -9.93 -15.73 0.09
CA ASP A 5 -9.92 -15.03 1.38
C ASP A 5 -8.50 -14.74 1.85
N ARG A 6 -7.60 -15.72 1.69
CA ARG A 6 -6.18 -15.57 2.03
C ARG A 6 -5.53 -14.46 1.20
N LYS A 7 -5.82 -14.37 -0.10
CA LYS A 7 -5.28 -13.31 -0.97
C LYS A 7 -5.75 -11.91 -0.56
N TYR A 8 -7.04 -11.74 -0.28
CA TYR A 8 -7.58 -10.45 0.20
C TYR A 8 -6.96 -10.05 1.54
N GLN A 9 -6.80 -10.99 2.48
CA GLN A 9 -6.15 -10.71 3.75
C GLN A 9 -4.68 -10.35 3.60
N SER A 10 -3.91 -11.09 2.79
CA SER A 10 -2.51 -10.76 2.53
C SER A 10 -2.37 -9.36 1.93
N ALA A 11 -3.21 -9.01 0.95
CA ALA A 11 -3.22 -7.68 0.35
C ALA A 11 -3.59 -6.58 1.37
N ALA A 12 -4.61 -6.82 2.21
CA ALA A 12 -5.00 -5.89 3.26
C ALA A 12 -3.87 -5.67 4.27
N THR A 13 -3.22 -6.73 4.75
CA THR A 13 -2.08 -6.65 5.67
C THR A 13 -0.95 -5.82 5.07
N LEU A 14 -0.64 -5.99 3.79
CA LEU A 14 0.37 -5.18 3.12
C LEU A 14 -0.01 -3.70 3.08
N LEU A 15 -1.26 -3.35 2.76
CA LEU A 15 -1.71 -1.94 2.80
C LEU A 15 -1.60 -1.33 4.20
N PHE A 16 -1.95 -2.08 5.25
CA PHE A 16 -1.77 -1.61 6.62
C PHE A 16 -0.30 -1.43 6.98
N MET A 17 0.57 -2.34 6.54
CA MET A 17 2.02 -2.19 6.73
C MET A 17 2.55 -0.93 6.04
N VAL A 18 2.15 -0.68 4.78
CA VAL A 18 2.48 0.56 4.07
C VAL A 18 2.00 1.78 4.86
N ALA A 19 0.74 1.79 5.31
CA ALA A 19 0.19 2.89 6.10
C ALA A 19 0.98 3.13 7.40
N VAL A 20 1.40 2.08 8.09
CA VAL A 20 2.23 2.20 9.30
C VAL A 20 3.62 2.74 8.98
N LEU A 21 4.23 2.34 7.86
CA LEU A 21 5.56 2.81 7.43
C LEU A 21 5.58 4.30 7.08
N HIS A 22 4.42 4.91 6.84
CA HIS A 22 4.30 6.36 6.65
C HIS A 22 4.39 7.14 7.98
N LEU A 23 4.17 6.51 9.15
CA LEU A 23 4.25 7.19 10.44
C LEU A 23 5.65 7.75 10.76
N PRO A 24 6.76 7.03 10.52
CA PRO A 24 8.10 7.61 10.63
C PRO A 24 8.29 8.87 9.78
N VAL A 25 7.83 8.88 8.53
CA VAL A 25 7.92 10.07 7.66
C VAL A 25 7.13 11.23 8.28
N LEU A 26 5.93 10.93 8.78
CA LEU A 26 5.07 11.91 9.45
C LEU A 26 5.73 12.56 10.67
N VAL A 27 6.42 11.76 11.49
CA VAL A 27 7.07 12.23 12.72
C VAL A 27 8.38 12.97 12.41
N LEU A 28 9.17 12.46 11.47
CA LEU A 28 10.50 12.98 11.17
C LEU A 28 10.46 14.26 10.30
N ASN A 29 9.49 14.37 9.39
CA ASN A 29 9.35 15.55 8.54
C ASN A 29 7.87 15.97 8.37
N TRP A 30 7.25 16.37 9.49
CA TRP A 30 5.88 16.87 9.52
C TRP A 30 5.67 18.11 8.65
N ARG A 31 6.65 19.03 8.62
CA ARG A 31 6.50 20.34 7.97
C ARG A 31 6.29 20.21 6.47
N ASP A 32 7.02 19.30 5.83
CA ASP A 32 7.00 19.17 4.38
C ASP A 32 5.96 18.14 3.91
N TYR A 33 5.75 17.05 4.67
CA TYR A 33 4.91 15.93 4.24
C TYR A 33 3.65 15.70 5.11
N GLY A 34 3.47 16.42 6.22
CA GLY A 34 2.49 16.09 7.27
C GLY A 34 1.07 15.80 6.76
N ALA A 35 0.48 16.77 6.08
CA ALA A 35 -0.89 16.67 5.59
C ALA A 35 -1.07 15.58 4.53
N GLN A 36 -0.11 15.47 3.60
CA GLN A 36 -0.14 14.49 2.51
C GLN A 36 -0.01 13.07 3.08
N THR A 37 0.90 12.87 4.02
CA THR A 37 1.14 11.58 4.67
C THR A 37 -0.08 11.12 5.48
N ILE A 38 -0.75 12.01 6.22
CA ILE A 38 -2.01 11.67 6.91
C ILE A 38 -3.07 11.21 5.91
N PHE A 39 -3.24 11.95 4.82
CA PHE A 39 -4.22 11.59 3.80
C PHE A 39 -3.93 10.20 3.20
N VAL A 40 -2.67 9.92 2.85
CA VAL A 40 -2.25 8.61 2.33
C VAL A 40 -2.51 7.51 3.35
N ILE A 41 -2.17 7.71 4.62
CA ILE A 41 -2.44 6.74 5.70
C ILE A 41 -3.93 6.40 5.77
N LEU A 42 -4.80 7.42 5.80
CA LEU A 42 -6.25 7.22 5.89
C LEU A 42 -6.81 6.50 4.67
N VAL A 43 -6.37 6.87 3.47
CA VAL A 43 -6.78 6.22 2.22
C VAL A 43 -6.36 4.75 2.20
N LEU A 44 -5.09 4.45 2.48
CA LEU A 44 -4.58 3.08 2.50
C LEU A 44 -5.25 2.22 3.58
N ALA A 45 -5.51 2.79 4.76
CA ALA A 45 -6.23 2.09 5.82
C ALA A 45 -7.69 1.79 5.43
N ALA A 46 -8.40 2.75 4.82
CA ALA A 46 -9.76 2.55 4.34
C ALA A 46 -9.83 1.48 3.23
N LEU A 47 -8.87 1.49 2.32
CA LEU A 47 -8.74 0.46 1.27
C LEU A 47 -8.42 -0.91 1.87
N GLY A 48 -7.52 -0.98 2.86
CA GLY A 48 -7.22 -2.20 3.62
C GLY A 48 -8.46 -2.78 4.30
N MET A 49 -9.28 -1.92 4.92
CA MET A 49 -10.57 -2.33 5.50
C MET A 49 -11.55 -2.85 4.44
N GLY A 50 -11.65 -2.19 3.28
CA GLY A 50 -12.50 -2.68 2.18
C GLY A 50 -12.02 -4.01 1.59
N LEU A 51 -10.71 -4.29 1.60
CA LEU A 51 -10.16 -5.59 1.24
C LEU A 51 -10.52 -6.68 2.26
N ILE A 52 -10.53 -6.37 3.56
CA ILE A 52 -11.03 -7.30 4.59
C ILE A 52 -12.50 -7.67 4.33
N LEU A 53 -13.30 -6.70 3.88
CA LEU A 53 -14.70 -6.91 3.46
C LEU A 53 -14.84 -7.61 2.10
N ARG A 54 -13.73 -8.01 1.46
CA ARG A 54 -13.68 -8.77 0.20
C ARG A 54 -14.29 -8.04 -0.99
N MET A 55 -14.27 -6.71 -0.96
CA MET A 55 -14.87 -5.89 -2.01
C MET A 55 -13.93 -5.83 -3.23
N ARG A 56 -14.30 -6.51 -4.33
CA ARG A 56 -13.42 -6.63 -5.51
C ARG A 56 -13.08 -5.28 -6.16
N TRP A 57 -14.01 -4.34 -6.22
CA TRP A 57 -13.74 -3.01 -6.77
C TRP A 57 -12.73 -2.22 -5.92
N VAL A 58 -12.73 -2.43 -4.60
CA VAL A 58 -11.74 -1.84 -3.69
C VAL A 58 -10.35 -2.36 -4.00
N ALA A 59 -10.20 -3.61 -4.43
CA ALA A 59 -8.89 -4.13 -4.84
C ALA A 59 -8.31 -3.41 -6.06
N TYR A 60 -9.15 -3.00 -7.02
CA TYR A 60 -8.68 -2.17 -8.15
C TYR A 60 -8.25 -0.77 -7.67
N LEU A 61 -9.02 -0.14 -6.79
CA LEU A 61 -8.63 1.16 -6.23
C LEU A 61 -7.36 1.06 -5.37
N ALA A 62 -7.24 0.01 -4.58
CA ALA A 62 -6.04 -0.30 -3.81
C ALA A 62 -4.84 -0.43 -4.73
N PHE A 63 -4.97 -1.15 -5.84
CA PHE A 63 -3.89 -1.29 -6.81
C PHE A 63 -3.45 0.07 -7.37
N ILE A 64 -4.41 0.90 -7.81
CA ILE A 64 -4.12 2.25 -8.33
C ILE A 64 -3.46 3.13 -7.25
N ALA A 65 -4.00 3.11 -6.03
CA ALA A 65 -3.45 3.86 -4.90
C ALA A 65 -2.02 3.42 -4.58
N THR A 66 -1.74 2.11 -4.57
CA THR A 66 -0.37 1.61 -4.36
C THR A 66 0.59 2.05 -5.46
N LEU A 67 0.17 2.09 -6.73
CA LEU A 67 1.03 2.61 -7.80
C LEU A 67 1.35 4.10 -7.61
N GLY A 68 0.37 4.90 -7.19
CA GLY A 68 0.59 6.30 -6.83
C GLY A 68 1.50 6.44 -5.60
N SER A 69 1.37 5.55 -4.63
CA SER A 69 2.23 5.51 -3.45
C SER A 69 3.67 5.17 -3.82
N VAL A 70 3.92 4.20 -4.72
CA VAL A 70 5.26 3.89 -5.25
C VAL A 70 5.90 5.12 -5.87
N THR A 71 5.19 5.84 -6.75
CA THR A 71 5.78 6.99 -7.42
C THR A 71 6.08 8.13 -6.46
N ALA A 72 5.18 8.39 -5.49
CA ALA A 72 5.39 9.38 -4.43
C ALA A 72 6.57 8.99 -3.52
N ALA A 73 6.66 7.73 -3.11
CA ALA A 73 7.73 7.23 -2.25
C ALA A 73 9.09 7.29 -2.96
N LEU A 74 9.17 6.92 -4.24
CA LEU A 74 10.40 7.08 -5.01
C LEU A 74 10.81 8.54 -5.18
N ALA A 75 9.85 9.44 -5.45
CA ALA A 75 10.13 10.86 -5.53
C ALA A 75 10.64 11.43 -4.19
N GLY A 76 10.04 11.02 -3.06
CA GLY A 76 10.52 11.36 -1.72
C GLY A 76 11.91 10.80 -1.44
N ALA A 77 12.15 9.53 -1.75
CA ALA A 77 13.44 8.86 -1.53
C ALA A 77 14.60 9.49 -2.31
N LEU A 78 14.32 10.07 -3.49
CA LEU A 78 15.33 10.71 -4.35
C LEU A 78 15.54 12.20 -4.02
N SER A 79 14.61 12.85 -3.34
CA SER A 79 14.69 14.27 -2.98
C SER A 79 15.26 14.51 -1.59
N GLU A 80 15.25 13.49 -0.74
CA GLU A 80 15.69 13.56 0.65
C GLU A 80 17.05 12.88 0.88
N PHE A 81 17.79 13.34 1.89
CA PHE A 81 19.05 12.73 2.33
C PHE A 81 19.04 12.57 3.85
N SER A 82 18.53 11.46 4.39
CA SER A 82 18.53 11.16 5.83
C SER A 82 17.80 9.83 6.13
N LEU A 83 17.47 9.60 7.40
CA LEU A 83 16.50 8.59 7.83
C LEU A 83 15.13 8.72 7.14
N VAL A 84 14.73 9.92 6.71
CA VAL A 84 13.48 10.13 5.93
C VAL A 84 13.57 9.45 4.58
N ALA A 85 14.72 9.56 3.89
CA ALA A 85 14.95 8.88 2.62
C ALA A 85 14.91 7.35 2.79
N LEU A 86 15.50 6.83 3.87
CA LEU A 86 15.45 5.40 4.20
C LEU A 86 14.00 4.92 4.43
N ALA A 87 13.17 5.72 5.12
CA ALA A 87 11.76 5.42 5.31
C ALA A 87 11.01 5.38 3.97
N PHE A 88 11.25 6.35 3.08
CA PHE A 88 10.66 6.34 1.73
C PHE A 88 11.11 5.14 0.87
N TRP A 89 12.38 4.73 0.94
CA TRP A 89 12.84 3.50 0.29
C TRP A 89 12.13 2.25 0.83
N ALA A 90 11.96 2.16 2.15
CA ALA A 90 11.23 1.05 2.77
C ALA A 90 9.76 1.03 2.32
N ILE A 91 9.10 2.19 2.29
CA ILE A 91 7.73 2.34 1.77
C ILE A 91 7.66 1.86 0.32
N ALA A 92 8.55 2.35 -0.55
CA ALA A 92 8.56 1.99 -1.98
C ALA A 92 8.70 0.48 -2.20
N VAL A 93 9.57 -0.20 -1.45
CA VAL A 93 9.72 -1.66 -1.52
C VAL A 93 8.44 -2.39 -1.14
N ILE A 94 7.82 -2.02 -0.01
CA ILE A 94 6.58 -2.67 0.43
C ILE A 94 5.42 -2.34 -0.52
N ASP A 95 5.34 -1.13 -1.06
CA ASP A 95 4.34 -0.75 -2.05
C ASP A 95 4.46 -1.57 -3.34
N VAL A 96 5.68 -1.81 -3.84
CA VAL A 96 5.90 -2.67 -5.00
C VAL A 96 5.43 -4.10 -4.71
N ILE A 97 5.72 -4.63 -3.53
CA ILE A 97 5.24 -5.96 -3.12
C ILE A 97 3.70 -5.98 -3.03
N ALA A 98 3.09 -4.96 -2.43
CA ALA A 98 1.63 -4.83 -2.33
C ALA A 98 0.97 -4.76 -3.71
N ALA A 99 1.52 -3.94 -4.62
CA ALA A 99 1.06 -3.83 -5.99
C ALA A 99 1.19 -5.15 -6.74
N ALA A 100 2.29 -5.88 -6.59
CA ALA A 100 2.48 -7.20 -7.21
C ALA A 100 1.45 -8.23 -6.70
N VAL A 101 1.18 -8.24 -5.38
CA VAL A 101 0.17 -9.13 -4.78
C VAL A 101 -1.23 -8.77 -5.27
N LEU A 102 -1.59 -7.49 -5.30
CA LEU A 102 -2.87 -7.02 -5.83
C LEU A 102 -3.03 -7.33 -7.31
N PHE A 103 -1.98 -7.14 -8.11
CA PHE A 103 -1.96 -7.48 -9.53
C PHE A 103 -2.19 -8.98 -9.74
N GLY A 104 -1.42 -9.82 -9.04
CA GLY A 104 -1.61 -11.28 -9.08
C GLY A 104 -3.01 -11.68 -8.62
N MET A 105 -3.56 -11.04 -7.59
CA MET A 105 -4.91 -11.32 -7.12
C MET A 105 -5.99 -10.96 -8.15
N LEU A 106 -5.85 -9.84 -8.84
CA LEU A 106 -6.84 -9.30 -9.78
C LEU A 106 -6.79 -9.96 -11.16
N TRP A 107 -5.61 -10.33 -11.64
CA TRP A 107 -5.39 -10.83 -13.01
C TRP A 107 -5.08 -12.33 -13.11
N THR A 108 -4.79 -13.04 -12.01
CA THR A 108 -4.69 -14.51 -12.09
C THR A 108 -6.11 -15.08 -12.10
N LYS A 109 -6.46 -15.83 -13.16
CA LYS A 109 -7.77 -16.51 -13.26
C LYS A 109 -8.02 -17.33 -11.98
N PRO A 110 -9.24 -17.32 -11.41
CA PRO A 110 -9.58 -18.29 -10.37
C PRO A 110 -9.35 -19.67 -10.97
N ALA A 111 -8.57 -20.52 -10.27
CA ALA A 111 -8.37 -21.89 -10.70
C ALA A 111 -9.76 -22.49 -10.93
N GLN A 112 -10.02 -22.94 -12.16
CA GLN A 112 -11.29 -23.59 -12.50
C GLN A 112 -11.44 -24.74 -11.50
N ALA A 113 -12.47 -24.66 -10.65
CA ALA A 113 -12.89 -25.79 -9.84
C ALA A 113 -13.42 -26.82 -10.83
N GLY A 114 -12.57 -27.77 -11.20
CA GLY A 114 -12.96 -29.01 -11.87
C GLY A 114 -13.52 -30.00 -10.86
#